data_AF-A0A929VFD9-F1
#
_entry.id   AF-A0A929VFD9-F1
#
_cell.length_a   1.000
_cell.length_b   1.000
_cell.length_c   1.000
_cell.angle_alpha   90.00
_cell.angle_beta   90.00
_cell.angle_gamma   90.00
#
_symmetry.space_group_name_H-M   'P 1'
#
loop_
_entity.id
_entity.type
_entity.pdbx_description
1 polymer ?
#
loop_
_entity_poly.entity_id
_entity_poly.type
_entity_poly.pdbx_seq_one_letter_code
_entity_poly.pdbx_strand_id
1 'polypeptide(L)'
;LENKDRHMLEVMIQKFSGGPVGLKTLAAALSEMVETIEDVYEPYLIQLGFIARTTRGRIVTRGGYEHMGIPFPQNDDRQGELL
;
A
#
# COMPACT_ATOMS: atom_id res chain seq x y z
N LEU A 1 11.01 6.50 6.61
CA LEU A 1 10.02 6.79 5.55
C LEU A 1 10.05 8.26 5.29
N GLU A 2 10.14 8.65 4.03
CA GLU A 2 9.90 10.03 3.62
C GLU A 2 8.41 10.37 3.81
N ASN A 3 8.06 11.66 3.81
CA ASN A 3 6.67 12.09 4.02
C ASN A 3 5.71 11.48 2.99
N LYS A 4 6.17 11.25 1.75
CA LYS A 4 5.36 10.69 0.66
C LYS A 4 5.08 9.20 0.83
N ASP A 5 6.07 8.42 1.27
CA ASP A 5 5.89 6.99 1.58
C ASP A 5 4.81 6.78 2.65
N ARG A 6 4.90 7.56 3.73
CA ARG A 6 3.93 7.53 4.83
C ARG A 6 2.55 7.93 4.34
N HIS A 7 2.47 8.96 3.49
CA HIS A 7 1.21 9.42 2.91
C HIS A 7 0.57 8.35 2.00
N MET A 8 1.36 7.62 1.22
CA MET A 8 0.88 6.49 0.41
C MET A 8 0.26 5.40 1.30
N LEU A 9 0.95 4.98 2.35
CA LEU A 9 0.42 3.99 3.31
C LEU A 9 -0.86 4.50 3.99
N GLU A 10 -0.88 5.74 4.43
CA GLU A 10 -2.04 6.37 5.05
C GLU A 10 -3.27 6.37 4.12
N VAL A 11 -3.08 6.79 2.87
CA VAL A 11 -4.14 6.79 1.86
C VAL A 11 -4.65 5.38 1.60
N MET A 12 -3.76 4.39 1.46
CA MET A 12 -4.15 3.00 1.27
C MET A 12 -4.96 2.46 2.45
N ILE A 13 -4.55 2.75 3.69
CA ILE A 13 -5.25 2.29 4.90
C ILE A 13 -6.58 3.01 5.07
N GLN A 14 -6.62 4.34 4.99
CA GLN A 14 -7.81 5.13 5.32
C GLN A 14 -8.85 5.17 4.19
N LYS A 15 -8.44 5.30 2.93
CA LYS A 15 -9.37 5.42 1.80
C LYS A 15 -9.75 4.07 1.19
N PHE A 16 -8.88 3.07 1.29
CA PHE A 16 -9.05 1.79 0.62
C PHE A 16 -9.05 0.60 1.59
N SER A 17 -9.11 0.84 2.90
CA SER A 17 -9.14 -0.20 3.93
C SER A 17 -7.99 -1.21 3.80
N GLY A 18 -6.81 -0.73 3.37
CA GLY A 18 -5.62 -1.54 3.12
C GLY A 18 -5.53 -2.16 1.73
N GLY A 19 -6.48 -1.93 0.82
CA GLY A 19 -6.50 -2.44 -0.56
C GLY A 19 -7.41 -3.66 -0.78
N PRO A 20 -7.32 -4.38 -1.91
CA PRO A 20 -6.44 -4.11 -3.06
C PRO A 20 -6.84 -2.84 -3.82
N VAL A 21 -5.85 -2.01 -4.18
CA VAL A 21 -6.03 -0.81 -5.00
C VAL A 21 -5.18 -0.84 -6.26
N GLY A 22 -5.76 -0.52 -7.41
CA GLY A 22 -5.04 -0.45 -8.69
C GLY A 22 -4.09 0.75 -8.76
N LEU A 23 -2.99 0.63 -9.50
CA LEU A 23 -1.95 1.67 -9.59
C LEU A 23 -2.51 3.04 -10.04
N LYS A 24 -3.35 3.05 -11.09
CA LYS A 24 -3.96 4.29 -11.61
C LYS A 24 -4.87 4.96 -10.58
N THR A 25 -5.63 4.16 -9.82
CA THR A 25 -6.50 4.65 -8.75
C THR A 25 -5.68 5.22 -7.60
N LEU A 26 -4.59 4.56 -7.24
CA LEU A 26 -3.69 5.03 -6.19
C LEU A 26 -2.97 6.33 -6.59
N ALA A 27 -2.50 6.42 -7.84
CA ALA A 27 -1.93 7.63 -8.42
C ALA A 27 -2.91 8.81 -8.37
N ALA A 28 -4.16 8.59 -8.81
CA ALA A 28 -5.20 9.61 -8.73
C ALA A 28 -5.49 10.04 -7.27
N ALA A 29 -5.51 9.10 -6.33
CA ALA A 29 -5.78 9.39 -4.92
C ALA A 29 -4.65 10.17 -4.22
N LEU A 30 -3.41 10.03 -4.71
CA LEU A 30 -2.22 10.71 -4.22
C LEU A 30 -1.88 11.99 -4.99
N SER A 31 -2.59 12.27 -6.09
CA SER A 31 -2.26 13.35 -7.03
C SER A 31 -0.81 13.27 -7.54
N GLU A 32 -0.36 12.04 -7.82
CA GLU A 32 0.98 11.71 -8.29
C GLU A 32 0.91 11.03 -9.66
N MET A 33 2.04 11.01 -10.38
CA MET A 33 2.14 10.25 -11.63
C MET A 33 2.24 8.74 -11.34
N VAL A 34 1.71 7.93 -12.25
CA VAL A 34 1.74 6.47 -12.16
C VAL A 34 3.17 5.96 -12.08
N GLU A 35 4.03 6.51 -12.93
CA GLU A 35 5.45 6.21 -13.05
C GLU A 35 6.20 6.54 -11.75
N THR A 36 5.89 7.67 -11.11
CA THR A 36 6.49 8.03 -9.81
C THR A 36 6.20 6.97 -8.74
N ILE A 37 4.97 6.44 -8.70
CA ILE A 37 4.63 5.39 -7.73
C ILE A 37 5.36 4.10 -8.06
N GLU A 38 5.34 3.68 -9.34
CA GLU A 38 5.91 2.40 -9.78
C GLU A 38 7.44 2.34 -9.68
N ASP A 39 8.11 3.43 -10.04
CA ASP A 39 9.58 3.48 -10.16
C ASP A 39 10.27 3.99 -8.89
N VAL A 40 9.56 4.74 -8.03
CA VAL A 40 10.15 5.39 -6.85
C VAL A 40 9.58 4.85 -5.55
N TYR A 41 8.26 4.96 -5.33
CA TYR A 41 7.68 4.68 -4.00
C TYR A 41 7.48 3.18 -3.75
N GLU A 42 6.90 2.49 -4.73
CA GLU A 42 6.50 1.09 -4.59
C GLU A 42 7.70 0.15 -4.34
N PRO A 43 8.83 0.24 -5.07
CA PRO A 43 9.96 -0.66 -4.87
C PRO A 43 10.49 -0.63 -3.44
N TYR A 44 10.57 0.56 -2.85
CA TYR A 44 11.04 0.75 -1.48
C TYR A 44 10.04 0.19 -0.45
N LEU A 45 8.75 0.49 -0.60
CA LEU A 45 7.72 0.00 0.32
C LEU A 45 7.52 -1.52 0.25
N ILE A 46 7.70 -2.14 -0.93
CA ILE A 46 7.72 -3.59 -1.11
C ILE A 46 8.94 -4.19 -0.41
N GLN A 47 10.13 -3.61 -0.60
CA GLN A 47 11.36 -4.12 0.02
C GLN A 47 11.29 -4.10 1.56
N LEU A 48 10.65 -3.08 2.14
CA LEU A 48 10.38 -3.00 3.57
C LEU A 48 9.27 -3.96 4.04
N GLY A 49 8.57 -4.60 3.10
CA GLY A 49 7.45 -5.48 3.38
C GLY A 49 6.23 -4.74 3.91
N PHE A 50 6.05 -3.45 3.58
CA PHE A 50 4.91 -2.63 4.03
C PHE A 50 3.72 -2.69 3.06
N ILE A 51 3.98 -2.96 1.79
CA ILE A 51 2.95 -3.24 0.78
C ILE A 51 3.32 -4.50 0.01
N ALA A 52 2.34 -5.07 -0.68
CA ALA A 52 2.55 -6.17 -1.60
C ALA A 52 1.68 -6.03 -2.86
N ARG A 53 2.14 -6.63 -3.95
CA ARG A 53 1.40 -6.72 -5.22
C ARG A 53 0.53 -7.98 -5.22
N THR A 54 -0.68 -7.85 -5.72
CA THR A 54 -1.60 -8.96 -6.01
C THR A 54 -2.12 -8.79 -7.44
N THR A 55 -2.79 -9.80 -7.99
CA THR A 55 -3.47 -9.71 -9.30
C THR A 55 -4.53 -8.60 -9.34
N ARG A 56 -5.11 -8.25 -8.19
CA ARG A 56 -6.19 -7.26 -8.06
C ARG A 56 -5.69 -5.84 -7.74
N GLY A 57 -4.44 -5.69 -7.32
CA GLY A 57 -3.87 -4.40 -6.92
C GLY A 57 -2.85 -4.50 -5.80
N ARG A 58 -2.53 -3.35 -5.20
CA ARG A 58 -1.61 -3.24 -4.07
C ARG A 58 -2.38 -3.36 -2.77
N ILE A 59 -1.84 -4.10 -1.81
CA ILE A 59 -2.36 -4.18 -0.46
C ILE A 59 -1.30 -3.71 0.54
N VAL A 60 -1.75 -3.13 1.66
CA VAL A 60 -0.89 -2.86 2.81
C VAL A 60 -0.78 -4.14 3.63
N THR A 61 0.45 -4.52 3.95
CA THR A 61 0.71 -5.73 4.73
C THR A 61 0.52 -5.48 6.22
N ARG A 62 0.50 -6.54 7.02
CA ARG A 62 0.58 -6.42 8.48
C ARG A 62 1.73 -5.52 8.94
N GLY A 63 2.92 -5.66 8.36
CA GLY A 63 4.08 -4.82 8.69
C GLY A 63 3.86 -3.33 8.38
N GLY A 64 3.15 -3.02 7.30
CA GLY A 64 2.75 -1.65 6.98
C GLY A 64 1.78 -1.06 8.01
N TYR A 65 0.80 -1.84 8.46
CA TYR A 65 -0.12 -1.43 9.53
C TYR A 65 0.59 -1.20 10.86
N GLU A 66 1.48 -2.13 11.24
CA GLU A 66 2.29 -2.02 12.47
C GLU A 66 3.20 -0.81 12.43
N HIS A 67 3.84 -0.53 11.29
CA HIS A 67 4.66 0.68 11.12
C HIS A 67 3.86 1.98 11.28
N MET A 68 2.59 1.96 10.84
CA MET A 68 1.69 3.10 10.96
C MET A 68 1.04 3.21 12.35
N GLY A 69 1.24 2.23 13.24
CA GLY A 69 0.58 2.17 14.55
C GLY A 69 -0.93 1.94 14.45
N ILE A 70 -1.41 1.37 13.34
CA ILE A 70 -2.83 1.14 13.08
C ILE A 70 -3.13 -0.36 13.27
N PRO A 71 -4.20 -0.74 13.99
CA PRO A 71 -4.56 -2.14 14.14
C PRO A 71 -4.80 -2.84 12.80
N PHE A 72 -4.12 -3.96 12.59
CA PHE A 72 -4.37 -4.82 11.43
C PHE A 72 -5.72 -5.55 11.60
N PRO A 73 -6.58 -5.63 10.57
CA PRO A 73 -7.85 -6.34 10.67
C PRO A 73 -7.64 -7.84 10.93
N GLN A 74 -8.28 -8.40 11.97
CA GLN A 74 -8.08 -9.81 12.38
C GLN A 74 -8.55 -10.85 11.36
N ASN A 75 -9.46 -10.49 10.45
CA ASN A 75 -10.05 -11.39 9.45
C ASN A 75 -9.61 -11.01 8.02
N ASP A 76 -8.36 -10.57 7.88
CA ASP A 76 -7.84 -10.16 6.57
C ASP A 76 -7.27 -11.35 5.78
N ASP A 77 -8.14 -12.06 5.06
CA ASP A 77 -7.78 -13.20 4.21
C ASP A 77 -6.95 -12.78 2.97
N ARG A 78 -6.79 -11.47 2.71
CA ARG A 78 -6.12 -10.94 1.51
C ARG A 78 -4.61 -11.25 1.48
N GLN A 79 -4.00 -11.58 2.63
CA GLN A 79 -2.60 -11.98 2.73
C GLN A 79 -2.31 -13.35 2.08
N GLY A 80 -3.33 -14.20 1.88
CA GLY A 80 -3.16 -15.51 1.23
C GLY A 80 -3.00 -15.46 -0.30
N GLU A 81 -3.26 -14.30 -0.93
CA GLU A 81 -3.27 -14.12 -2.39
C GLU A 81 -2.02 -13.38 -2.92
N LEU A 82 -0.98 -13.26 -2.10
CA LEU A 82 0.27 -12.61 -2.49
C LEU A 82 0.95 -13.40 -3.62
N LEU A 83 1.41 -12.68 -4.64
CA LEU A 83 2.12 -13.22 -5.81
C LEU A 83 3.63 -13.31 -5.57
#